data_AF-A0A4Q6BN67-F1
#
_entry.id   AF-A0A4Q6BN67-F1
#
_cell.length_a   1.000
_cell.length_b   1.000
_cell.length_c   1.000
_cell.angle_alpha   90.00
_cell.angle_beta   90.00
_cell.angle_gamma   90.00
#
_symmetry.space_group_name_H-M   'P 1'
#
loop_
_entity.id
_entity.type
_entity.pdbx_description
1 polymer ?
#
loop_
_entity_poly.entity_id
_entity_poly.type
_entity_poly.pdbx_seq_one_letter_code
_entity_poly.pdbx_strand_id
1 'polypeptide(L)'
;MAQSAELTLARGATVTWSRTLDTSTQRKVAYVFGGASAASFVTSAVFLAISLEREARSNELLDLRRSRALTLGEADDYEGARTERNRYRSAGVAWLGVGVGLLGVGGLLYLFDQPSGGAERSSGATIQPRVGLGSIGLGGTF
;
A
#
# COMPACT_ATOMS: atom_id res chain seq x y z
N MET A 1 -2.37 6.25 25.74
CA MET A 1 -2.11 7.47 26.53
C MET A 1 -3.01 8.56 26.00
N ALA A 2 -4.00 9.01 26.76
CA ALA A 2 -4.89 10.10 26.37
C ALA A 2 -4.22 11.44 26.68
N GLN A 3 -4.03 12.32 25.68
CA GLN A 3 -3.63 13.70 25.93
C GLN A 3 -4.88 14.52 26.24
N SER A 4 -5.03 14.92 27.51
CA SER A 4 -6.03 15.89 27.94
C SER A 4 -5.48 17.30 27.77
N ALA A 5 -6.08 18.08 26.87
CA ALA A 5 -5.87 19.52 26.80
C ALA A 5 -7.12 20.21 27.36
N GLU A 6 -6.96 20.99 28.44
CA GLU A 6 -8.06 21.78 29.01
C GLU A 6 -8.28 23.02 28.14
N LEU A 7 -9.47 23.09 27.52
CA LEU A 7 -9.91 24.25 26.77
C LEU A 7 -11.03 24.94 27.56
N THR A 8 -10.70 26.05 28.22
CA THR A 8 -11.70 26.83 28.96
C THR A 8 -12.56 27.62 27.97
N LEU A 9 -13.74 27.11 27.65
CA LEU A 9 -14.71 27.77 26.78
C LEU A 9 -15.69 28.61 27.62
N ALA A 10 -15.95 29.83 27.17
CA ALA A 10 -17.04 30.63 27.72
C ALA A 10 -18.39 29.91 27.50
N ARG A 11 -19.26 29.96 28.51
CA ARG A 11 -20.53 29.22 28.54
C ARG A 11 -21.41 29.66 27.35
N GLY A 12 -21.66 28.73 26.42
CA GLY A 12 -22.48 28.96 25.21
C GLY A 12 -21.71 29.10 23.89
N ALA A 13 -20.37 29.06 23.91
CA ALA A 13 -19.57 29.13 22.68
C ALA A 13 -19.41 27.74 22.03
N THR A 14 -19.96 27.56 20.83
CA THR A 14 -19.72 26.38 19.99
C THR A 14 -18.47 26.62 19.14
N VAL A 15 -17.37 25.92 19.42
CA VAL A 15 -16.16 25.97 18.59
C VAL A 15 -16.10 24.69 17.75
N THR A 16 -16.33 24.81 16.45
CA THR A 16 -16.07 23.72 15.49
C THR A 16 -14.58 23.60 15.26
N TRP A 17 -13.95 22.61 15.90
CA TRP A 17 -12.54 22.32 15.72
C TRP A 17 -12.32 21.47 14.47
N SER A 18 -12.04 22.11 13.34
CA SER A 18 -11.57 21.44 12.13
C SER A 18 -10.06 21.23 12.25
N ARG A 19 -9.62 20.08 12.79
CA ARG A 19 -8.22 19.66 12.68
C ARG A 19 -8.07 18.89 11.38
N THR A 20 -7.49 19.51 10.36
CA THR A 20 -6.90 18.78 9.24
C THR A 20 -5.77 17.93 9.83
N LEU A 21 -5.95 16.60 9.88
CA LEU A 21 -4.86 15.71 10.25
C LEU A 21 -3.87 15.69 9.10
N ASP A 22 -2.75 16.38 9.28
CA ASP A 22 -1.64 16.26 8.34
C ASP A 22 -1.15 14.80 8.32
N THR A 23 -0.98 14.26 7.12
CA THR A 23 -0.56 12.87 6.96
C THR A 23 0.93 12.78 7.28
N SER A 24 1.29 11.96 8.28
CA SER A 24 2.70 11.76 8.67
C SER A 24 3.54 11.24 7.49
N THR A 25 4.83 11.57 7.46
CA THR A 25 5.77 11.02 6.47
C THR A 25 5.79 9.50 6.53
N GLN A 26 5.67 8.91 7.73
CA GLN A 26 5.60 7.45 7.92
C GLN A 26 4.38 6.84 7.24
N ARG A 27 3.22 7.49 7.35
CA ARG A 27 1.99 7.04 6.69
C ARG A 27 2.06 7.14 5.17
N LYS A 28 2.70 8.18 4.62
CA LYS A 28 2.96 8.29 3.17
C LYS A 28 3.86 7.14 2.70
N VAL A 29 4.93 6.85 3.43
CA VAL A 29 5.83 5.73 3.12
C VAL A 29 5.07 4.41 3.20
N ALA A 30 4.24 4.19 4.22
CA ALA A 30 3.43 2.99 4.35
C ALA A 30 2.52 2.77 3.12
N TYR A 31 1.90 3.83 2.57
CA TYR A 31 1.11 3.72 1.34
C TYR A 31 1.96 3.39 0.11
N VAL A 32 3.18 3.92 0.02
CA VAL A 32 4.11 3.57 -1.08
C VAL A 32 4.48 2.09 -1.02
N PHE A 33 4.84 1.57 0.18
CA PHE A 33 5.13 0.15 0.37
C PHE A 33 3.91 -0.72 0.10
N GLY A 34 2.72 -0.31 0.55
CA GLY A 34 1.46 -1.01 0.27
C GLY A 34 1.15 -1.06 -1.22
N GLY A 35 1.30 0.06 -1.93
CA GLY A 35 1.11 0.13 -3.38
C GLY A 35 2.11 -0.73 -4.16
N ALA A 36 3.39 -0.68 -3.79
CA ALA A 36 4.43 -1.50 -4.40
C ALA A 36 4.22 -3.01 -4.12
N SER A 37 3.72 -3.35 -2.94
CA SER A 37 3.34 -4.73 -2.60
C SER A 37 2.18 -5.22 -3.48
N ALA A 38 1.12 -4.43 -3.63
CA ALA A 38 -0.01 -4.76 -4.50
C ALA A 38 0.44 -4.99 -5.97
N ALA A 39 1.30 -4.11 -6.50
CA ALA A 39 1.87 -4.26 -7.84
C ALA A 39 2.70 -5.55 -8.00
N SER A 40 3.42 -5.94 -6.95
CA SER A 40 4.20 -7.18 -6.92
C SER A 40 3.29 -8.42 -6.95
N PHE A 41 2.18 -8.41 -6.21
CA PHE A 41 1.18 -9.50 -6.25
C PHE A 41 0.52 -9.64 -7.61
N VAL A 42 0.15 -8.52 -8.25
CA VAL A 42 -0.40 -8.54 -9.62
C VAL A 42 0.60 -9.14 -10.60
N THR A 43 1.86 -8.71 -10.54
CA THR A 43 2.94 -9.25 -11.37
C THR A 43 3.14 -10.75 -11.15
N SER A 44 3.13 -11.20 -9.90
CA SER A 44 3.20 -12.62 -9.55
C SER A 44 2.03 -13.43 -10.13
N ALA A 45 0.81 -12.90 -10.06
CA ALA A 45 -0.38 -13.53 -10.62
C ALA A 45 -0.31 -13.67 -12.15
N VAL A 46 0.21 -12.65 -12.85
CA VAL A 46 0.44 -12.71 -14.30
C VAL A 46 1.44 -13.81 -14.65
N PHE A 47 2.57 -13.90 -13.94
CA PHE A 47 3.54 -14.96 -14.18
C PHE A 47 2.99 -16.35 -13.88
N LEU A 48 2.15 -16.48 -12.85
CA LEU A 48 1.46 -17.73 -12.55
C LEU A 48 0.51 -18.13 -13.70
N ALA A 49 -0.27 -17.19 -14.24
CA ALA A 49 -1.17 -17.45 -15.36
C ALA A 49 -0.41 -17.92 -16.61
N ILE A 50 0.69 -17.25 -16.97
CA ILE A 50 1.54 -17.67 -18.09
C ILE A 50 2.14 -19.06 -17.83
N SER A 51 2.57 -19.34 -16.60
CA SER A 51 3.10 -20.66 -16.24
C SER A 51 2.07 -21.76 -16.46
N LEU A 52 0.80 -21.54 -16.08
CA LEU A 52 -0.30 -22.49 -16.29
C LEU A 52 -0.61 -22.72 -17.77
N GLU A 53 -0.55 -21.68 -18.60
CA GLU A 53 -0.71 -21.80 -20.06
C GLU A 53 0.38 -22.70 -20.66
N ARG A 54 1.64 -22.49 -20.27
CA ARG A 54 2.77 -23.32 -20.72
C ARG A 54 2.67 -24.76 -20.22
N GLU A 55 2.14 -24.94 -19.01
CA GLU A 55 1.85 -26.26 -18.46
C GLU A 55 0.80 -27.01 -19.29
N ALA A 56 -0.29 -26.34 -19.67
CA ALA A 56 -1.33 -26.92 -20.51
C ALA A 56 -0.76 -27.40 -21.86
N ARG A 57 0.02 -26.57 -22.55
CA ARG A 57 0.68 -26.96 -23.82
C ARG A 57 1.62 -28.16 -23.64
N SER A 58 2.37 -28.20 -22.54
CA SER A 58 3.24 -29.36 -22.26
C SER A 58 2.44 -30.65 -22.03
N ASN A 59 1.27 -30.55 -21.41
CA ASN A 59 0.38 -31.69 -21.16
C ASN A 59 -0.28 -32.19 -22.46
N GLU A 60 -0.67 -31.29 -23.35
CA GLU A 60 -1.19 -31.66 -24.69
C GLU A 60 -0.17 -32.48 -25.49
N LEU A 61 1.11 -32.07 -25.47
CA LEU A 61 2.18 -32.82 -26.13
C LEU A 61 2.45 -34.18 -25.44
N LEU A 62 2.31 -34.26 -24.12
CA LEU A 62 2.39 -35.53 -23.39
C LEU A 62 1.23 -36.48 -23.77
N ASP A 63 0.03 -35.96 -23.95
CA ASP A 63 -1.12 -36.75 -24.38
C ASP A 63 -0.97 -37.22 -25.82
N LEU A 64 -0.47 -36.36 -26.71
CA LEU A 64 -0.11 -36.77 -28.08
C LEU A 64 0.90 -37.90 -28.09
N ARG A 65 1.91 -37.85 -27.20
CA ARG A 65 2.92 -38.91 -27.06
C ARG A 65 2.32 -40.27 -26.68
N ARG A 66 1.18 -40.29 -25.99
CA ARG A 66 0.46 -41.55 -25.68
C ARG A 66 -0.18 -42.17 -26.91
N SER A 67 -0.55 -41.36 -27.89
CA SER A 67 -1.20 -41.79 -29.14
C SER A 67 -0.23 -42.09 -30.28
N ARG A 68 0.91 -41.39 -30.35
CA ARG A 68 1.94 -41.56 -31.37
C ARG A 68 3.31 -41.09 -30.90
N ALA A 69 4.35 -41.49 -31.62
CA ALA A 69 5.66 -40.87 -31.46
C ALA A 69 5.59 -39.37 -31.81
N LEU A 70 6.24 -38.54 -30.99
CA LEU A 70 6.42 -37.12 -31.26
C LEU A 70 7.45 -36.93 -32.37
N THR A 71 7.21 -35.96 -33.24
CA THR A 71 8.22 -35.48 -34.19
C THR A 71 9.32 -34.73 -33.45
N LEU A 72 10.47 -34.52 -34.10
CA LEU A 72 11.59 -33.79 -33.50
C LEU A 72 11.19 -32.36 -33.08
N GLY A 73 10.39 -31.67 -33.91
CA GLY A 73 9.90 -30.33 -33.59
C GLY A 73 8.96 -30.31 -32.38
N GLU A 74 8.10 -31.32 -32.24
CA GLU A 74 7.19 -31.43 -31.07
C GLU A 74 7.94 -31.75 -29.77
N ALA A 75 9.03 -32.53 -29.87
CA ALA A 75 9.89 -32.80 -28.73
C ALA A 75 10.61 -31.53 -28.25
N ASP A 76 11.07 -30.69 -29.18
CA ASP A 76 11.68 -29.39 -28.87
C ASP A 76 10.65 -28.42 -28.26
N ASP A 77 9.46 -28.33 -28.85
CA ASP A 77 8.34 -27.54 -28.32
C ASP A 77 7.97 -27.94 -26.88
N TYR A 78 7.97 -29.23 -26.57
CA TYR A 78 7.68 -29.74 -25.24
C TYR A 78 8.73 -29.29 -24.21
N GLU A 79 10.02 -29.40 -24.55
CA GLU A 79 11.09 -29.00 -23.64
C GLU A 79 11.16 -27.48 -23.48
N GLY A 80 10.88 -26.72 -24.56
CA GLY A 80 10.69 -25.28 -24.53
C GLY A 80 9.56 -24.87 -23.57
N ALA A 81 8.37 -25.47 -23.70
CA ALA A 81 7.24 -25.19 -22.83
C ALA A 81 7.55 -25.49 -21.36
N ARG A 82 8.25 -26.60 -21.05
CA ARG A 82 8.67 -26.93 -19.68
C ARG A 82 9.65 -25.93 -19.11
N THR A 83 10.64 -25.53 -19.91
CA THR A 83 11.67 -24.57 -19.50
C THR A 83 11.06 -23.21 -19.21
N GLU A 84 10.20 -22.72 -20.11
CA GLU A 84 9.47 -21.46 -19.93
C GLU A 84 8.56 -21.49 -18.71
N ARG A 85 7.78 -22.58 -18.53
CA ARG A 85 6.93 -22.76 -17.34
C ARG A 85 7.74 -22.59 -16.05
N ASN A 86 8.88 -23.26 -15.95
CA ASN A 86 9.73 -23.21 -14.77
C ASN A 86 10.32 -21.80 -14.56
N ARG A 87 10.70 -21.11 -15.64
CA ARG A 87 11.19 -19.72 -15.60
C ARG A 87 10.11 -18.75 -15.11
N TYR A 88 8.88 -18.86 -15.61
CA TYR A 88 7.79 -17.99 -15.15
C TYR A 88 7.37 -18.32 -13.74
N ARG A 89 7.38 -19.60 -13.35
CA ARG A 89 7.09 -20.01 -11.97
C ARG A 89 8.12 -19.45 -10.99
N SER A 90 9.41 -19.53 -11.30
CA SER A 90 10.46 -18.98 -10.43
C SER A 90 10.38 -17.46 -10.34
N ALA A 91 10.13 -16.77 -11.46
CA ALA A 91 9.88 -15.33 -11.46
C ALA A 91 8.64 -14.95 -10.63
N GLY A 92 7.53 -15.69 -10.78
CA GLY A 92 6.31 -15.48 -10.01
C GLY A 92 6.52 -15.64 -8.50
N VAL A 93 7.26 -16.68 -8.08
CA VAL A 93 7.62 -16.91 -6.67
C VAL A 93 8.52 -15.79 -6.13
N ALA A 94 9.50 -15.32 -6.93
CA ALA A 94 10.35 -14.21 -6.53
C ALA A 94 9.54 -12.93 -6.28
N TRP A 95 8.63 -12.58 -7.21
CA TRP A 95 7.74 -11.43 -7.05
C TRP A 95 6.78 -11.57 -5.87
N LEU A 96 6.30 -12.79 -5.59
CA LEU A 96 5.49 -13.06 -4.41
C LEU A 96 6.28 -12.76 -3.12
N GLY A 97 7.53 -13.20 -3.05
CA GLY A 97 8.43 -12.92 -1.93
C GLY A 97 8.67 -11.42 -1.73
N VAL A 98 8.91 -10.69 -2.82
CA VAL A 98 9.03 -9.21 -2.79
C VAL A 98 7.74 -8.58 -2.26
N GLY A 99 6.58 -9.00 -2.77
CA GLY A 99 5.27 -8.47 -2.34
C GLY A 99 5.02 -8.68 -0.84
N VAL A 100 5.28 -9.89 -0.33
CA VAL A 100 5.17 -10.22 1.10
C VAL A 100 6.16 -9.40 1.94
N GLY A 101 7.41 -9.26 1.48
CA GLY A 101 8.42 -8.46 2.18
C GLY A 101 8.01 -6.98 2.30
N LEU A 102 7.56 -6.38 1.18
CA LEU A 102 7.08 -5.00 1.16
C LEU A 102 5.84 -4.80 2.03
N LEU A 103 4.90 -5.75 2.00
CA LEU A 103 3.70 -5.72 2.86
C LEU A 103 4.08 -5.79 4.33
N GLY A 104 5.01 -6.67 4.69
CA GLY A 104 5.52 -6.81 6.05
C GLY A 104 6.16 -5.51 6.55
N VAL A 105 7.07 -4.92 5.78
CA VAL A 105 7.73 -3.65 6.14
C VAL A 105 6.71 -2.51 6.23
N GLY A 106 5.85 -2.36 5.22
CA GLY A 106 4.81 -1.32 5.21
C GLY A 106 3.81 -1.46 6.36
N GLY A 107 3.42 -2.70 6.68
CA GLY A 107 2.54 -3.02 7.80
C GLY A 107 3.17 -2.71 9.15
N LEU A 108 4.45 -3.02 9.35
CA LEU A 108 5.18 -2.65 10.56
C LEU A 108 5.25 -1.12 10.71
N LEU A 109 5.60 -0.40 9.65
CA LEU A 109 5.62 1.06 9.66
C LEU A 109 4.25 1.65 10.00
N TYR A 110 3.18 1.09 9.45
CA TYR A 110 1.82 1.52 9.75
C TYR A 110 1.43 1.25 11.21
N LEU A 111 1.81 0.10 11.76
CA LEU A 111 1.47 -0.28 13.14
C LEU A 111 2.25 0.54 14.17
N PHE A 112 3.50 0.89 13.88
CA PHE A 112 4.35 1.69 14.76
C PHE A 112 4.26 3.20 14.52
N ASP A 113 3.48 3.66 13.53
CA ASP A 113 3.12 5.07 13.35
C ASP A 113 2.19 5.49 14.49
N GLN A 114 2.79 5.87 15.63
CA GLN A 114 2.07 6.56 16.69
C GLN A 114 1.71 7.94 16.14
N PRO A 115 0.42 8.33 16.09
CA PRO A 115 0.06 9.69 15.76
C PRO A 115 0.64 10.58 16.87
N SER A 116 1.82 11.15 16.61
CA SER A 116 2.28 12.30 17.36
C SER A 116 1.27 13.38 17.01
N GLY A 117 0.28 13.55 17.87
CA GLY A 117 -0.57 14.72 17.83
C GLY A 117 0.39 15.89 17.85
N GLY A 118 0.59 16.51 16.69
CA GLY A 118 1.48 17.63 16.53
C GLY A 118 0.98 18.71 17.47
N ALA A 119 1.56 18.76 18.67
CA ALA A 119 1.94 20.01 19.26
C ALA A 119 3.09 20.52 18.39
N GLU A 120 2.78 20.90 17.15
CA GLU A 120 3.39 22.10 16.66
C GLU A 120 3.11 23.10 17.77
N ARG A 121 4.15 23.49 18.49
CA ARG A 121 4.11 24.71 19.27
C ARG A 121 3.65 25.74 18.24
N SER A 122 2.38 26.11 18.31
CA SER A 122 1.80 27.18 17.53
C SER A 122 2.53 28.45 17.96
N SER A 123 3.75 28.64 17.46
CA SER A 123 4.62 29.78 17.73
C SER A 123 4.14 31.01 16.95
N GLY A 124 2.84 31.07 16.65
CA GLY A 124 2.24 32.05 15.76
C GLY A 124 0.71 32.07 15.82
N ALA A 125 0.08 31.60 16.90
CA ALA A 125 -1.32 31.98 17.15
C ALA A 125 -1.34 33.46 17.55
N THR A 126 -1.24 34.35 16.56
CA THR A 126 -1.47 35.79 16.73
C THR A 126 -2.95 35.97 17.02
N ILE A 127 -3.30 35.98 18.29
CA ILE A 127 -4.61 36.39 18.76
C ILE A 127 -4.74 37.89 18.43
N GLN A 128 -5.45 38.24 17.37
CA GLN A 128 -5.82 39.64 17.15
C GLN A 128 -7.02 39.98 18.05
N PRO A 129 -6.88 40.91 19.02
CA PRO A 129 -8.03 41.39 19.77
C PRO A 129 -8.93 42.19 18.81
N ARG A 130 -10.18 41.74 18.64
CA ARG A 130 -11.18 42.48 17.87
C ARG A 130 -11.98 43.34 18.85
N VAL A 131 -11.73 44.65 18.82
CA VAL A 131 -12.48 45.61 19.63
C VAL A 131 -13.70 46.04 18.82
N GLY A 132 -14.87 45.47 19.12
CA GLY A 132 -16.17 45.91 18.59
C GLY A 132 -16.89 46.81 19.59
N LEU A 133 -17.61 47.83 19.10
CA LEU A 133 -18.42 48.73 19.93
C LEU A 133 -19.42 47.91 20.77
N GLY A 134 -19.11 47.68 22.04
CA GLY A 134 -19.97 47.02 23.02
C GLY A 134 -19.56 45.62 23.49
N SER A 135 -18.52 45.00 22.92
CA SER A 135 -18.02 43.71 23.43
C SER A 135 -16.54 43.48 23.10
N ILE A 136 -15.72 43.16 24.11
CA ILE A 136 -14.36 42.63 23.92
C ILE A 136 -14.51 41.16 23.53
N GLY A 137 -14.27 40.84 22.26
CA GLY A 137 -14.31 39.47 21.75
C GLY A 137 -12.99 39.11 21.09
N LEU A 138 -12.44 37.93 21.41
CA LEU A 138 -11.30 37.36 20.70
C LEU A 138 -11.80 36.80 19.36
N GLY A 139 -11.51 37.49 18.26
CA GLY A 139 -11.84 37.05 16.91
C GLY A 139 -10.59 36.58 16.18
N GLY A 140 -10.42 35.27 16.02
CA GLY A 140 -9.44 34.72 15.09
C GLY A 140 -10.03 34.64 13.68
N THR A 141 -9.28 35.06 12.66
CA THR A 141 -9.53 34.69 11.27
C THR A 141 -8.73 33.43 10.96
N PHE A 142 -9.44 32.37 10.57
CA PHE A 142 -8.90 31.11 10.07
C PHE A 142 -8.75 31.18 8.55
#